data_AF-Q9HLN1-F1
#
_entry.id   AF-Q9HLN1-F1
#
_cell.length_a   1.000
_cell.length_b   1.000
_cell.length_c   1.000
_cell.angle_alpha   90.00
_cell.angle_beta   90.00
_cell.angle_gamma   90.00
#
_symmetry.space_group_name_H-M   'P 1'
#
loop_
_entity.id
_entity.type
_entity.pdbx_description
1 polymer ?
#
loop_
_entity_poly.entity_id
_entity_poly.type
_entity_poly.pdbx_seq_one_letter_code
_entity_poly.pdbx_strand_id
1 'polypeptide(L)'
;MQFSVGNIYQPSECHTCMDDQTFISTIKTGDKKKIEEMADDLWNYRDLYQRNALMISAMYGRTDLIEFFAARYDHIDDRDIEGNTALMWAVRNNRMESAKSLIALKCSIDIPDSAGNTPICWAVIFGYTDMVKLLISSGANINISNDEGDTPAILASKYGRSECLKMLIEAGCDLNAKNHNAQNVWKAAEAFGRKEILEVLASLSNGR
;
A
#
# COMPACT_ATOMS: atom_id res chain seq x y z
N MET A 1 34.33 14.50 -1.22
CA MET A 1 34.62 13.28 -2.02
C MET A 1 33.40 13.05 -2.90
N GLN A 2 33.61 12.74 -4.18
CA GLN A 2 32.56 12.67 -5.20
C GLN A 2 31.43 11.71 -4.76
N PHE A 3 30.20 12.22 -4.73
CA PHE A 3 29.01 11.41 -4.59
C PHE A 3 28.91 10.54 -5.85
N SER A 4 29.00 9.21 -5.68
CA SER A 4 28.57 8.29 -6.73
C SER A 4 27.08 8.52 -6.92
N VAL A 5 26.73 9.28 -7.96
CA VAL A 5 25.37 9.28 -8.49
C VAL A 5 25.03 7.83 -8.78
N GLY A 6 24.03 7.32 -8.06
CA GLY A 6 23.50 5.98 -8.26
C GLY A 6 23.28 5.77 -9.76
N ASN A 7 23.77 4.63 -10.22
CA ASN A 7 23.67 4.14 -11.58
C ASN A 7 22.22 4.29 -12.08
N ILE A 8 21.91 5.40 -12.77
CA ILE A 8 20.72 5.47 -13.60
C ILE A 8 21.01 4.55 -14.77
N TYR A 9 20.42 3.35 -14.71
CA TYR A 9 20.42 2.40 -15.81
C TYR A 9 20.10 3.16 -17.11
N GLN A 10 21.07 3.23 -18.01
CA GLN A 10 20.88 3.70 -19.38
C GLN A 10 20.27 2.52 -20.14
N PRO A 11 19.03 2.63 -20.66
CA PRO A 11 18.40 1.52 -21.36
C PRO A 11 19.30 1.06 -22.50
N SER A 12 19.72 -0.20 -22.43
CA SER A 12 20.31 -0.90 -23.57
C SER A 12 19.35 -0.80 -24.75
N GLU A 13 19.91 -0.45 -25.91
CA GLU A 13 19.35 -0.43 -27.25
C GLU A 13 17.90 -0.94 -27.39
N CYS A 14 16.99 -0.01 -27.75
CA CYS A 14 15.55 -0.24 -27.92
C CYS A 14 15.26 -1.42 -28.87
N HIS A 15 14.98 -2.61 -28.31
CA HIS A 15 14.45 -3.74 -29.08
C HIS A 15 12.96 -3.97 -28.92
N THR A 16 12.26 -3.14 -28.14
CA THR A 16 10.80 -3.13 -28.14
C THR A 16 10.29 -1.70 -28.16
N CYS A 17 9.49 -1.35 -29.18
CA CYS A 17 8.64 -0.16 -29.21
C CYS A 17 7.51 -0.30 -28.16
N MET A 18 7.87 -0.63 -26.93
CA MET A 18 6.91 -0.89 -25.87
C MET A 18 6.37 0.46 -25.38
N ASP A 19 5.08 0.65 -25.57
CA ASP A 19 4.33 1.74 -24.98
C ASP A 19 3.62 1.27 -23.70
N ASP A 20 3.11 2.22 -22.91
CA ASP A 20 2.39 1.95 -21.67
C ASP A 20 1.23 0.96 -21.89
N GLN A 21 0.54 1.04 -23.03
CA GLN A 21 -0.57 0.13 -23.33
C GLN A 21 -0.10 -1.30 -23.52
N THR A 22 0.97 -1.50 -24.28
CA THR A 22 1.59 -2.80 -24.53
C THR A 22 2.19 -3.37 -23.25
N PHE A 23 2.89 -2.54 -22.48
CA PHE A 23 3.46 -2.89 -21.17
C PHE A 23 2.37 -3.37 -20.20
N ILE A 24 1.35 -2.53 -19.96
CA ILE A 24 0.27 -2.83 -19.00
C ILE A 24 -0.55 -4.02 -19.47
N SER A 25 -0.89 -4.09 -20.76
CA SER A 25 -1.69 -5.21 -21.29
C SER A 25 -0.96 -6.54 -21.20
N THR A 26 0.36 -6.56 -21.44
CA THR A 26 1.18 -7.79 -21.36
C THR A 26 1.21 -8.35 -19.95
N ILE A 27 1.40 -7.50 -18.93
CA ILE A 27 1.37 -7.93 -17.53
C ILE A 27 -0.04 -8.33 -17.09
N LYS A 28 -1.05 -7.55 -17.50
CA LYS A 28 -2.45 -7.82 -17.16
C LYS A 28 -2.93 -9.18 -17.68
N THR A 29 -2.64 -9.50 -18.95
CA THR A 29 -2.99 -10.81 -19.53
C THR A 29 -2.12 -11.92 -18.96
N GLY A 30 -0.84 -11.62 -18.67
CA GLY A 30 0.13 -12.56 -18.13
C GLY A 30 0.37 -13.73 -19.08
N ASP A 31 0.54 -13.42 -20.37
CA ASP A 31 1.01 -14.41 -21.36
C ASP A 31 2.42 -14.85 -20.98
N LYS A 32 2.51 -16.05 -20.39
CA LYS A 32 3.76 -16.58 -19.85
C LYS A 32 4.91 -16.54 -20.86
N LYS A 33 4.65 -16.91 -22.13
CA LYS A 33 5.70 -16.95 -23.16
C LYS A 33 6.21 -15.53 -23.42
N LYS A 34 5.30 -14.58 -23.59
CA LYS A 34 5.66 -13.18 -23.83
C LYS A 34 6.37 -12.54 -22.62
N ILE A 35 5.93 -12.87 -21.40
CA ILE A 35 6.59 -12.43 -20.16
C ILE A 35 8.02 -12.97 -20.08
N GLU A 36 8.23 -14.25 -20.38
CA GLU A 36 9.56 -14.87 -20.35
C GLU A 36 10.49 -14.31 -21.44
N GLU A 37 9.97 -14.05 -22.64
CA GLU A 37 10.72 -13.48 -23.77
C GLU A 37 11.12 -12.00 -23.53
N MET A 38 10.31 -11.24 -22.80
CA MET A 38 10.49 -9.80 -22.59
C MET A 38 10.77 -9.44 -21.12
N ALA A 39 11.25 -10.38 -20.31
CA ALA A 39 11.33 -10.21 -18.86
C ALA A 39 12.14 -8.97 -18.44
N ASP A 40 13.33 -8.77 -19.04
CA ASP A 40 14.22 -7.65 -18.72
C ASP A 40 13.65 -6.31 -19.23
N ASP A 41 13.05 -6.29 -20.42
CA ASP A 41 12.38 -5.12 -20.98
C ASP A 41 11.22 -4.68 -20.10
N LEU A 42 10.37 -5.63 -19.68
CA LEU A 42 9.23 -5.37 -18.79
C LEU A 42 9.70 -4.88 -17.42
N TRP A 43 10.73 -5.50 -16.86
CA TRP A 43 11.23 -5.13 -15.54
C TRP A 43 11.81 -3.71 -15.50
N ASN A 44 12.58 -3.34 -16.53
CA ASN A 44 13.21 -2.02 -16.61
C ASN A 44 12.25 -0.93 -17.11
N TYR A 45 11.12 -1.30 -17.71
CA TYR A 45 10.11 -0.32 -18.13
C TYR A 45 9.53 0.44 -16.95
N ARG A 46 9.26 1.73 -17.18
CA ARG A 46 8.53 2.59 -16.27
C ARG A 46 7.49 3.34 -17.07
N ASP A 47 6.22 3.19 -16.69
CA ASP A 47 5.13 3.88 -17.38
C ASP A 47 5.08 5.38 -17.05
N LEU A 48 4.08 6.10 -17.56
CA LEU A 48 3.90 7.53 -17.30
C LEU A 48 3.76 7.90 -15.80
N TYR A 49 3.46 6.93 -14.94
CA TYR A 49 3.37 7.09 -13.49
C TYR A 49 4.60 6.55 -12.77
N GLN A 50 5.67 6.18 -13.48
CA GLN A 50 6.84 5.50 -12.96
C GLN A 50 6.55 4.13 -12.33
N ARG A 51 5.47 3.47 -12.75
CA ARG A 51 5.14 2.12 -12.26
C ARG A 51 5.97 1.07 -13.00
N ASN A 52 6.55 0.16 -12.24
CA ASN A 52 7.30 -0.98 -12.76
C ASN A 52 6.41 -2.22 -12.91
N ALA A 53 6.96 -3.29 -13.48
CA ALA A 53 6.20 -4.50 -13.75
C ALA A 53 5.60 -5.14 -12.50
N LEU A 54 6.27 -5.02 -11.36
CA LEU A 54 5.82 -5.57 -10.09
C LEU A 54 4.57 -4.85 -9.56
N MET A 55 4.54 -3.51 -9.64
CA MET A 55 3.37 -2.71 -9.25
C MET A 55 2.15 -3.03 -10.11
N ILE A 56 2.33 -3.18 -11.43
CA ILE A 56 1.25 -3.57 -12.34
C ILE A 56 0.76 -4.99 -12.03
N SER A 57 1.68 -5.92 -11.76
CA SER A 57 1.35 -7.30 -11.35
C SER A 57 0.52 -7.32 -10.06
N ALA A 58 0.94 -6.53 -9.06
CA ALA A 58 0.24 -6.37 -7.78
C ALA A 58 -1.15 -5.75 -7.93
N MET A 59 -1.29 -4.71 -8.75
CA MET A 59 -2.58 -4.06 -9.05
C MET A 59 -3.60 -5.03 -9.67
N TYR A 60 -3.15 -5.88 -10.60
CA TYR A 60 -4.02 -6.83 -11.31
C TYR A 60 -4.18 -8.18 -10.64
N GLY A 61 -3.52 -8.43 -9.49
CA GLY A 61 -3.67 -9.70 -8.78
C GLY A 61 -2.82 -10.83 -9.35
N ARG A 62 -1.78 -10.54 -10.13
CA ARG A 62 -0.91 -11.53 -10.80
C ARG A 62 0.16 -12.05 -9.85
N THR A 63 -0.22 -12.93 -8.93
CA THR A 63 0.71 -13.53 -7.95
C THR A 63 1.83 -14.34 -8.62
N ASP A 64 1.49 -15.03 -9.71
CA ASP A 64 2.43 -15.72 -10.60
C ASP A 64 3.54 -14.79 -11.10
N LEU A 65 3.17 -13.57 -11.51
CA LEU A 65 4.12 -12.58 -12.00
C LEU A 65 4.88 -11.89 -10.87
N ILE A 66 4.25 -11.65 -9.72
CA ILE A 66 4.92 -11.14 -8.52
C ILE A 66 6.08 -12.06 -8.13
N GLU A 67 5.81 -13.37 -8.05
CA GLU A 67 6.83 -14.38 -7.74
C GLU A 67 7.87 -14.51 -8.86
N PHE A 68 7.43 -14.48 -10.13
CA PHE A 68 8.32 -14.54 -11.29
C PHE A 68 9.36 -13.41 -11.31
N PHE A 69 8.90 -12.17 -11.12
CA PHE A 69 9.76 -10.99 -11.13
C PHE A 69 10.61 -10.93 -9.87
N ALA A 70 10.05 -11.16 -8.68
CA ALA A 70 10.81 -11.14 -7.42
C ALA A 70 11.87 -12.23 -7.32
N ALA A 71 11.74 -13.34 -8.06
CA ALA A 71 12.76 -14.38 -8.14
C ALA A 71 13.95 -14.01 -9.04
N ARG A 72 13.83 -12.96 -9.87
CA ARG A 72 14.82 -12.57 -10.89
C ARG A 72 15.44 -11.21 -10.63
N TYR A 73 14.71 -10.32 -9.98
CA TYR A 73 15.09 -8.93 -9.83
C TYR A 73 14.96 -8.46 -8.39
N ASP A 74 15.85 -7.56 -8.00
CA ASP A 74 15.81 -6.88 -6.70
C ASP A 74 14.83 -5.68 -6.73
N HIS A 75 14.74 -4.88 -5.66
CA HIS A 75 13.90 -3.67 -5.60
C HIS A 75 12.38 -3.88 -5.49
N ILE A 76 11.96 -4.79 -4.60
CA ILE A 76 10.54 -5.00 -4.26
C ILE A 76 9.82 -3.73 -3.74
N ASP A 77 10.59 -2.80 -3.18
CA ASP A 77 10.14 -1.57 -2.53
C ASP A 77 10.27 -0.31 -3.41
N ASP A 78 10.46 -0.48 -4.72
CA ASP A 78 10.39 0.60 -5.69
C ASP A 78 9.11 1.42 -5.51
N ARG A 79 9.20 2.72 -5.85
CA ARG A 79 8.12 3.68 -5.67
C ARG A 79 7.79 4.39 -6.97
N ASP A 80 6.49 4.59 -7.20
CA ASP A 80 5.97 5.35 -8.34
C ASP A 80 6.04 6.88 -8.06
N ILE A 81 5.53 7.72 -8.97
CA ILE A 81 5.58 9.18 -8.82
C ILE A 81 4.82 9.71 -7.58
N GLU A 82 3.85 8.95 -7.07
CA GLU A 82 3.10 9.28 -5.86
C GLU A 82 3.70 8.58 -4.62
N GLY A 83 4.88 7.97 -4.76
CA GLY A 83 5.54 7.26 -3.66
C GLY A 83 4.97 5.87 -3.38
N ASN A 84 4.04 5.36 -4.20
CA ASN A 84 3.35 4.11 -3.92
C ASN A 84 4.23 2.90 -4.25
N THR A 85 4.23 1.89 -3.38
CA THR A 85 4.89 0.60 -3.61
C THR A 85 3.96 -0.42 -4.26
N ALA A 86 4.51 -1.56 -4.68
CA ALA A 86 3.71 -2.68 -5.15
C ALA A 86 2.67 -3.14 -4.10
N LEU A 87 3.02 -3.11 -2.81
CA LEU A 87 2.09 -3.46 -1.73
C LEU A 87 0.92 -2.48 -1.66
N MET A 88 1.16 -1.18 -1.83
CA MET A 88 0.08 -0.18 -1.88
C MET A 88 -0.86 -0.40 -3.06
N TRP A 89 -0.32 -0.72 -4.24
CA TRP A 89 -1.15 -1.07 -5.40
C TRP A 89 -2.00 -2.32 -5.18
N ALA A 90 -1.47 -3.34 -4.49
CA ALA A 90 -2.25 -4.49 -4.06
C ALA A 90 -3.37 -4.10 -3.08
N VAL A 91 -3.07 -3.26 -2.08
CA VAL A 91 -4.03 -2.79 -1.07
C VAL A 91 -5.15 -1.96 -1.69
N ARG A 92 -4.82 -0.97 -2.53
CA ARG A 92 -5.81 -0.09 -3.22
C ARG A 92 -6.85 -0.88 -3.99
N ASN A 93 -6.40 -1.96 -4.64
CA ASN A 93 -7.22 -2.82 -5.48
C ASN A 93 -7.75 -4.06 -4.72
N ASN A 94 -7.59 -4.10 -3.40
CA ASN A 94 -8.00 -5.20 -2.52
C ASN A 94 -7.54 -6.59 -3.00
N ARG A 95 -6.31 -6.68 -3.52
CA ARG A 95 -5.71 -7.93 -4.01
C ARG A 95 -5.06 -8.68 -2.85
N MET A 96 -5.87 -9.39 -2.07
CA MET A 96 -5.43 -10.12 -0.88
C MET A 96 -4.25 -11.07 -1.15
N GLU A 97 -4.32 -11.88 -2.21
CA GLU A 97 -3.24 -12.82 -2.51
C GLU A 97 -1.96 -12.12 -2.97
N SER A 98 -2.06 -11.02 -3.73
CA SER A 98 -0.88 -10.21 -4.08
C SER A 98 -0.23 -9.57 -2.86
N ALA A 99 -1.04 -9.03 -1.93
CA ALA A 99 -0.52 -8.50 -0.68
C ALA A 99 0.21 -9.58 0.14
N LYS A 100 -0.37 -10.78 0.25
CA LYS A 100 0.27 -11.93 0.92
C LYS A 100 1.58 -12.33 0.24
N SER A 101 1.61 -12.46 -1.09
CA SER A 101 2.84 -12.80 -1.83
C SER A 101 3.94 -11.77 -1.59
N LEU A 102 3.63 -10.47 -1.68
CA LEU A 102 4.60 -9.40 -1.44
C LEU A 102 5.14 -9.40 0.00
N ILE A 103 4.26 -9.60 0.99
CA ILE A 103 4.66 -9.71 2.41
C ILE A 103 5.53 -10.96 2.63
N ALA A 104 5.21 -12.09 2.00
CA ALA A 104 6.02 -13.31 2.06
C ALA A 104 7.42 -13.11 1.47
N LEU A 105 7.52 -12.27 0.42
CA LEU A 105 8.76 -11.82 -0.20
C LEU A 105 9.50 -10.72 0.60
N LYS A 106 9.06 -10.42 1.83
CA LYS A 106 9.71 -9.47 2.76
C LYS A 106 9.79 -8.03 2.27
N CYS A 107 8.77 -7.56 1.54
CA CYS A 107 8.64 -6.12 1.25
C CYS A 107 8.54 -5.28 2.54
N SER A 108 8.98 -4.02 2.48
CA SER A 108 8.83 -3.07 3.58
C SER A 108 7.37 -2.63 3.73
N ILE A 109 6.71 -3.10 4.78
CA ILE A 109 5.25 -2.96 4.97
C ILE A 109 4.78 -1.54 5.30
N ASP A 110 5.66 -0.67 5.81
CA ASP A 110 5.31 0.65 6.36
C ASP A 110 5.83 1.82 5.52
N ILE A 111 6.26 1.58 4.28
CA ILE A 111 6.65 2.66 3.37
C ILE A 111 5.44 3.60 3.16
N PRO A 112 5.58 4.93 3.37
CA PRO A 112 4.51 5.89 3.09
C PRO A 112 4.51 6.36 1.63
N ASP A 113 3.32 6.71 1.15
CA ASP A 113 3.08 7.46 -0.09
C ASP A 113 3.48 8.94 0.06
N SER A 114 3.27 9.75 -0.98
CA SER A 114 3.58 11.18 -1.00
C SER A 114 2.72 12.03 -0.06
N ALA A 115 1.66 11.46 0.53
CA ALA A 115 0.80 12.09 1.53
C ALA A 115 1.02 11.50 2.93
N GLY A 116 2.09 10.70 3.12
CA GLY A 116 2.43 10.08 4.39
C GLY A 116 1.59 8.84 4.72
N ASN A 117 0.68 8.40 3.86
CA ASN A 117 -0.16 7.24 4.15
C ASN A 117 0.62 5.95 3.91
N THR A 118 0.60 5.05 4.89
CA THR A 118 1.13 3.69 4.75
C THR A 118 0.07 2.73 4.17
N PRO A 119 0.43 1.49 3.79
CA PRO A 119 -0.53 0.52 3.28
C PRO A 119 -1.71 0.28 4.23
N ILE A 120 -1.49 0.31 5.54
CA ILE A 120 -2.60 0.17 6.51
C ILE A 120 -3.52 1.39 6.52
N CYS A 121 -2.99 2.61 6.32
CA CYS A 121 -3.82 3.81 6.15
C CYS A 121 -4.77 3.64 4.95
N TRP A 122 -4.28 3.18 3.80
CA TRP A 122 -5.11 2.91 2.63
C TRP A 122 -6.16 1.84 2.91
N ALA A 123 -5.78 0.71 3.49
CA ALA A 123 -6.72 -0.37 3.84
C ALA A 123 -7.85 0.13 4.75
N VAL A 124 -7.53 1.00 5.72
CA VAL A 124 -8.51 1.65 6.58
C VAL A 124 -9.39 2.62 5.81
N ILE A 125 -8.83 3.55 5.03
CA ILE A 125 -9.59 4.54 4.24
C ILE A 125 -10.64 3.85 3.35
N PHE A 126 -10.24 2.77 2.67
CA PHE A 126 -11.14 1.98 1.82
C PHE A 126 -12.08 1.05 2.60
N GLY A 127 -11.80 0.76 3.88
CA GLY A 127 -12.63 -0.08 4.73
C GLY A 127 -12.44 -1.58 4.50
N TYR A 128 -11.26 -1.99 4.01
CA TYR A 128 -10.95 -3.40 3.73
C TYR A 128 -10.52 -4.13 5.00
N THR A 129 -11.49 -4.65 5.75
CA THR A 129 -11.27 -5.26 7.06
C THR A 129 -10.26 -6.42 7.03
N ASP A 130 -10.40 -7.33 6.07
CA ASP A 130 -9.48 -8.48 5.94
C ASP A 130 -8.05 -8.05 5.58
N MET A 131 -7.91 -6.98 4.80
CA MET A 131 -6.61 -6.40 4.45
C MET A 131 -5.97 -5.73 5.66
N VAL A 132 -6.74 -5.00 6.48
CA VAL A 132 -6.28 -4.43 7.76
C VAL A 132 -5.79 -5.55 8.68
N LYS A 133 -6.56 -6.64 8.81
CA LYS A 133 -6.17 -7.80 9.62
C LYS A 133 -4.87 -8.44 9.12
N LEU A 134 -4.73 -8.62 7.81
CA LEU A 134 -3.51 -9.13 7.20
C LEU A 134 -2.30 -8.26 7.55
N LEU A 135 -2.40 -6.95 7.34
CA LEU A 135 -1.30 -6.00 7.59
C LEU A 135 -0.91 -5.97 9.07
N ILE A 136 -1.87 -5.92 9.99
CA ILE A 136 -1.62 -5.98 11.44
C ILE A 136 -0.91 -7.30 11.80
N SER A 137 -1.42 -8.44 11.33
CA SER A 137 -0.81 -9.74 11.61
C SER A 137 0.58 -9.91 11.01
N SER A 138 0.91 -9.09 10.02
CA SER A 138 2.21 -9.06 9.34
C SER A 138 3.18 -8.02 9.93
N GLY A 139 2.80 -7.36 11.02
CA GLY A 139 3.65 -6.42 11.75
C GLY A 139 3.61 -4.98 11.26
N ALA A 140 2.59 -4.56 10.49
CA ALA A 140 2.42 -3.16 10.11
C ALA A 140 2.31 -2.26 11.35
N ASN A 141 3.00 -1.12 11.35
CA ASN A 141 2.93 -0.17 12.45
C ASN A 141 1.60 0.62 12.39
N ILE A 142 0.72 0.32 13.35
CA ILE A 142 -0.64 0.87 13.44
C ILE A 142 -0.70 2.33 13.92
N ASN A 143 0.43 2.93 14.31
CA ASN A 143 0.50 4.28 14.88
C ASN A 143 1.23 5.30 13.98
N ILE A 144 1.63 4.92 12.76
CA ILE A 144 2.22 5.88 11.80
C ILE A 144 1.13 6.87 11.38
N SER A 145 1.39 8.15 11.58
CA SER A 145 0.51 9.22 11.09
C SER A 145 0.91 9.67 9.69
N ASN A 146 -0.08 9.99 8.86
CA ASN A 146 0.14 10.62 7.56
C ASN A 146 0.50 12.12 7.71
N ASP A 147 0.61 12.84 6.59
CA ASP A 147 1.01 14.25 6.57
C ASP A 147 -0.02 15.21 7.22
N GLU A 148 -1.23 14.75 7.48
CA GLU A 148 -2.25 15.47 8.25
C GLU A 148 -2.18 15.17 9.75
N GLY A 149 -1.23 14.32 10.17
CA GLY A 149 -1.13 13.78 11.52
C GLY A 149 -2.17 12.71 11.83
N ASP A 150 -2.91 12.20 10.83
CA ASP A 150 -3.92 11.17 11.05
C ASP A 150 -3.26 9.79 11.16
N THR A 151 -3.39 9.14 12.32
CA THR A 151 -3.10 7.72 12.47
C THR A 151 -4.20 6.87 11.81
N PRO A 152 -3.97 5.56 11.53
CA PRO A 152 -4.99 4.64 11.07
C PRO A 152 -6.29 4.70 11.89
N ALA A 153 -6.20 4.87 13.22
CA ALA A 153 -7.39 4.99 14.07
C ALA A 153 -8.16 6.31 13.83
N ILE A 154 -7.45 7.43 13.65
CA ILE A 154 -8.07 8.72 13.30
C ILE A 154 -8.72 8.64 11.91
N LEU A 155 -8.06 8.00 10.93
CA LEU A 155 -8.64 7.75 9.61
C LEU A 155 -9.92 6.89 9.71
N ALA A 156 -9.90 5.81 10.50
CA ALA A 156 -11.09 4.99 10.73
C ALA A 156 -12.25 5.83 11.29
N SER A 157 -11.96 6.75 12.22
CA SER A 157 -12.95 7.72 12.71
C SER A 157 -13.40 8.73 11.66
N LYS A 158 -12.52 9.32 10.85
CA LYS A 158 -12.91 10.29 9.82
C LYS A 158 -13.79 9.65 8.74
N TYR A 159 -13.48 8.42 8.34
CA TYR A 159 -14.17 7.70 7.27
C TYR A 159 -15.31 6.79 7.75
N GLY A 160 -15.57 6.70 9.06
CA GLY A 160 -16.69 5.92 9.62
C GLY A 160 -16.49 4.40 9.50
N ARG A 161 -15.25 3.92 9.66
CA ARG A 161 -14.87 2.51 9.48
C ARG A 161 -14.88 1.78 10.81
N SER A 162 -16.07 1.52 11.34
CA SER A 162 -16.29 0.96 12.68
C SER A 162 -15.57 -0.37 12.91
N GLU A 163 -15.65 -1.31 11.96
CA GLU A 163 -14.95 -2.60 12.06
C GLU A 163 -13.42 -2.45 11.99
N CYS A 164 -12.90 -1.56 11.13
CA CYS A 164 -11.47 -1.25 11.11
C CYS A 164 -10.99 -0.67 12.44
N LEU A 165 -11.77 0.24 13.03
CA LEU A 165 -11.45 0.83 14.33
C LEU A 165 -11.41 -0.23 15.44
N LYS A 166 -12.39 -1.15 15.49
CA LYS A 166 -12.40 -2.25 16.47
C LYS A 166 -11.11 -3.08 16.40
N MET A 167 -10.70 -3.49 15.18
CA MET A 167 -9.46 -4.25 15.02
C MET A 167 -8.22 -3.47 15.43
N LEU A 168 -8.16 -2.16 15.14
CA LEU A 168 -7.04 -1.31 15.58
C LEU A 168 -6.99 -1.16 17.10
N ILE A 169 -8.15 -1.09 17.76
CA ILE A 169 -8.26 -1.02 19.22
C ILE A 169 -7.82 -2.34 19.85
N GLU A 170 -8.27 -3.48 19.30
CA GLU A 170 -7.81 -4.82 19.71
C GLU A 170 -6.29 -4.99 19.53
N ALA A 171 -5.70 -4.35 18.51
CA ALA A 171 -4.26 -4.33 18.26
C ALA A 171 -3.49 -3.32 19.14
N GLY A 172 -4.17 -2.54 19.99
CA GLY A 172 -3.53 -1.60 20.92
C GLY A 172 -3.11 -0.26 20.31
N CYS A 173 -3.86 0.28 19.33
CA CYS A 173 -3.61 1.62 18.79
C CYS A 173 -3.73 2.74 19.85
N ASP A 174 -3.00 3.84 19.66
CA ASP A 174 -3.11 5.02 20.54
C ASP A 174 -4.34 5.88 20.19
N LEU A 175 -5.40 5.74 21.00
CA LEU A 175 -6.62 6.53 20.87
C LEU A 175 -6.46 8.01 21.28
N ASN A 176 -5.37 8.36 21.96
CA ASN A 176 -5.08 9.73 22.42
C ASN A 176 -4.22 10.52 21.44
N ALA A 177 -3.62 9.87 20.44
CA ALA A 177 -2.90 10.53 19.36
C ALA A 177 -3.77 11.62 18.73
N LYS A 178 -3.17 12.75 18.39
CA LYS A 178 -3.84 13.91 17.80
C LYS A 178 -3.25 14.24 16.46
N ASN A 179 -4.12 14.49 15.49
CA ASN A 179 -3.72 15.01 14.19
C ASN A 179 -3.40 16.52 14.26
N HIS A 180 -3.04 17.12 13.11
CA HIS A 180 -2.69 18.54 13.03
C HIS A 180 -3.85 19.49 13.38
N ASN A 181 -5.11 19.00 13.32
CA ASN A 181 -6.29 19.73 13.78
C ASN A 181 -6.56 19.53 15.29
N ALA A 182 -5.60 18.99 16.04
CA ALA A 182 -5.72 18.61 17.45
C ALA A 182 -6.85 17.61 17.75
N GLN A 183 -7.32 16.88 16.74
CA GLN A 183 -8.37 15.88 16.88
C GLN A 183 -7.75 14.53 17.19
N ASN A 184 -8.22 13.90 18.28
CA ASN A 184 -8.03 12.47 18.50
C ASN A 184 -9.16 11.67 17.83
N VAL A 185 -9.13 10.35 17.99
CA VAL A 185 -10.10 9.41 17.41
C VAL A 185 -11.55 9.80 17.73
N TRP A 186 -11.83 10.23 18.97
CA TRP A 186 -13.15 10.70 19.39
C TRP A 186 -13.54 12.02 18.71
N LYS A 187 -12.68 13.03 18.76
CA LYS A 187 -12.94 14.36 18.19
C LYS A 187 -13.12 14.32 16.68
N ALA A 188 -12.37 13.45 16.00
CA ALA A 188 -12.57 13.20 14.57
C ALA A 188 -13.95 12.58 14.30
N ALA A 189 -14.38 11.59 15.08
CA ALA A 189 -15.71 11.00 14.93
C ALA A 189 -16.84 12.02 15.16
N GLU A 190 -16.71 12.90 16.17
CA GLU A 190 -17.66 14.00 16.41
C GLU A 190 -17.71 14.98 15.24
N ALA A 191 -16.54 15.47 14.79
CA ALA A 191 -16.45 16.49 13.74
C ALA A 191 -17.04 16.02 12.40
N PHE A 192 -16.94 14.73 12.10
CA PHE A 192 -17.47 14.12 10.87
C PHE A 192 -18.82 13.41 11.07
N GLY A 193 -19.43 13.52 12.26
CA GLY A 193 -20.77 12.98 12.54
C GLY A 193 -20.87 11.45 12.50
N ARG A 194 -19.80 10.72 12.84
CA ARG A 194 -19.74 9.25 12.76
C ARG A 194 -20.36 8.59 14.01
N LYS A 195 -21.70 8.48 14.03
CA LYS A 195 -22.45 7.91 15.17
C LYS A 195 -21.98 6.52 15.59
N GLU A 196 -21.84 5.59 14.65
CA GLU A 196 -21.39 4.22 14.94
C GLU A 196 -19.99 4.17 15.58
N ILE A 197 -19.09 5.06 15.15
CA ILE A 197 -17.76 5.16 15.76
C ILE A 197 -17.87 5.65 17.20
N LEU A 198 -18.70 6.66 17.46
CA LEU A 198 -18.92 7.17 18.81
C LEU A 198 -19.54 6.10 19.72
N GLU A 199 -20.44 5.26 19.21
CA GLU A 199 -20.98 4.11 19.94
C GLU A 199 -19.89 3.09 20.28
N VAL A 200 -19.01 2.74 19.32
CA VAL A 200 -17.86 1.86 19.57
C VAL A 200 -16.96 2.45 20.66
N LEU A 201 -16.60 3.73 20.55
CA LEU A 201 -15.72 4.37 21.54
C LEU A 201 -16.39 4.50 22.92
N ALA A 202 -17.68 4.82 22.98
CA ALA A 202 -18.43 4.95 24.24
C ALA A 202 -18.54 3.60 24.97
N SER A 203 -18.66 2.49 24.22
CA SER A 203 -18.65 1.15 24.80
C SER A 203 -17.35 0.81 25.53
N LEU A 204 -16.24 1.44 25.14
CA LEU A 204 -14.92 1.25 25.78
C LEU A 204 -14.75 2.10 27.03
N SER A 205 -15.34 3.30 27.08
CA SER A 205 -15.24 4.18 28.26
C SER A 205 -16.08 3.71 29.44
N ASN A 206 -17.26 3.13 29.18
CA ASN A 206 -18.16 2.65 30.23
C ASN A 206 -17.73 1.31 30.87
N GLY A 207 -16.70 0.66 30.31
CA GLY A 207 -16.15 -0.60 30.82
C GLY A 207 -15.03 -0.46 31.85
N ARG A 208 -14.67 0.77 32.27
CA ARG A 208 -13.68 1.06 33.32
C ARG A 208 -14.36 1.58 34.57
#